data_AF-A0A7K3MV89-F1
#
_entry.id   AF-A0A7K3MV89-F1
#
_cell.length_a   1.000
_cell.length_b   1.000
_cell.length_c   1.000
_cell.angle_alpha   90.00
_cell.angle_beta   90.00
_cell.angle_gamma   90.00
#
_symmetry.space_group_name_H-M   'P 1'
#
loop_
_entity.id
_entity.type
_entity.pdbx_description
1 polymer ?
#
loop_
_entity_poly.entity_id
_entity_poly.type
_entity_poly.pdbx_seq_one_letter_code
_entity_poly.pdbx_strand_id
1 'polypeptide(L)'
;MKTITKVFFILIVVFFTNTNAQQKTYCNPINIDYGYCPIPNFVTQGKHRATADPVITFFKGEYYLFSTNQWGYWHSKDMLDWQFIPRKFLRPEHKVYDELCAPSVSFVNDTLLVVGSTQGKEFPIWMSKNPSKDDWKELVHKSEAGAWDPYIFWDKEKNEVYEYYGSSNLYPLYGVKLNRKTFQPEGEVFPLIALNDDEHGWERFGENNDNTFLQPFMEGAFMTKNKGNYYLQYGAPGTEFSGYGDGVYVSKNPLGPFEYQSHNPFSYKPGGFARGAGHGATYQDSNADYWHISSISICTKNNFERRLGIWPAGFDKDGILYSNTAYGDYPTFLPSEKKNHLNGNFSGWMLLNYNKPVQVSSSLGGFQPNYAVNEDIKTYWSAKSANKGEYLISDLGEKSTINAIQINYADQDVELMGKPATTTGHKYILYYSDNAKNWKILVDKSKNTKDVPHDYIELQKPIQARYVKIENIQMPTGKFALCGFRIFGKGSGISPGIVNNFVPLRTEPKKKGERRNVWFKWQQEPNADGYVIYFGKSPDKMYGSIMVYGKNEYYFNGLDKSDDYYFQIEAFNYNGIGPRTEMKKSE
;
A
#
# COMPACT_ATOMS: atom_id res chain seq x y z
N MET A 1 -49.53 -60.25 -30.98
CA MET A 1 -49.62 -58.88 -30.42
C MET A 1 -48.81 -58.82 -29.14
N LYS A 2 -47.70 -58.07 -29.12
CA LYS A 2 -47.12 -57.40 -27.95
C LYS A 2 -45.96 -56.53 -28.45
N THR A 3 -46.29 -55.27 -28.71
CA THR A 3 -45.38 -54.22 -29.14
C THR A 3 -44.57 -53.78 -27.93
N ILE A 4 -43.24 -53.96 -27.95
CA ILE A 4 -42.35 -53.48 -26.89
C ILE A 4 -41.87 -52.08 -27.30
N THR A 5 -42.47 -51.06 -26.70
CA THR A 5 -42.05 -49.66 -26.82
C THR A 5 -40.81 -49.45 -25.94
N LYS A 6 -39.63 -49.29 -26.55
CA LYS A 6 -38.42 -48.85 -25.85
C LYS A 6 -38.49 -47.34 -25.62
N VAL A 7 -38.72 -46.93 -24.38
CA VAL A 7 -38.58 -45.53 -23.94
C VAL A 7 -37.10 -45.26 -23.69
N PHE A 8 -36.50 -44.37 -24.48
CA PHE A 8 -35.16 -43.85 -24.25
C PHE A 8 -35.25 -42.75 -23.19
N PHE A 9 -34.68 -42.99 -22.00
CA PHE A 9 -34.53 -41.98 -20.96
C PHE A 9 -33.24 -41.19 -21.24
N ILE A 10 -33.36 -39.97 -21.76
CA ILE A 10 -32.23 -39.05 -21.91
C ILE A 10 -31.95 -38.43 -20.54
N LEU A 11 -30.84 -38.84 -19.92
CA LEU A 11 -30.35 -38.25 -18.67
C LEU A 11 -29.65 -36.92 -19.00
N ILE A 12 -30.33 -35.80 -18.82
CA ILE A 12 -29.71 -34.46 -18.93
C ILE A 12 -28.87 -34.24 -17.66
N VAL A 13 -27.57 -34.44 -17.78
CA VAL A 13 -26.60 -34.06 -16.75
C VAL A 13 -26.39 -32.55 -16.85
N VAL A 14 -27.09 -31.80 -16.00
CA VAL A 14 -26.85 -30.36 -15.82
C VAL A 14 -25.56 -30.20 -15.02
N PHE A 15 -24.46 -29.89 -15.69
CA PHE A 15 -23.25 -29.41 -15.04
C PHE A 15 -23.52 -28.03 -14.45
N PHE A 16 -23.77 -27.96 -13.14
CA PHE A 16 -23.70 -26.71 -12.40
C PHE A 16 -22.22 -26.31 -12.30
N THR A 17 -21.74 -25.53 -13.26
CA THR A 17 -20.52 -24.75 -13.07
C THR A 17 -20.84 -23.70 -12.02
N ASN A 18 -20.31 -23.85 -10.80
CA ASN A 18 -20.28 -22.77 -9.83
C ASN A 18 -19.39 -21.66 -10.40
N THR A 19 -19.98 -20.74 -11.16
CA THR A 19 -19.35 -19.49 -11.54
C THR A 19 -19.30 -18.63 -10.28
N ASN A 20 -18.25 -18.79 -9.47
CA ASN A 20 -17.93 -17.81 -8.45
C ASN A 20 -17.63 -16.51 -9.18
N ALA A 21 -18.44 -15.46 -8.95
CA ALA A 21 -18.12 -14.14 -9.46
C ALA A 21 -16.74 -13.74 -8.92
N GLN A 22 -15.83 -13.33 -9.81
CA GLN A 22 -14.52 -12.84 -9.42
C GLN A 22 -14.69 -11.57 -8.58
N GLN A 23 -13.93 -11.48 -7.50
CA GLN A 23 -13.87 -10.29 -6.66
C GLN A 23 -13.42 -9.09 -7.51
N LYS A 24 -14.07 -7.95 -7.31
CA LYS A 24 -13.92 -6.75 -8.14
C LYS A 24 -13.12 -5.67 -7.45
N THR A 25 -12.97 -5.78 -6.14
CA THR A 25 -12.34 -4.79 -5.29
C THR A 25 -11.18 -5.39 -4.50
N TYR A 26 -10.29 -4.53 -4.03
CA TYR A 26 -9.23 -4.84 -3.08
C TYR A 26 -9.18 -3.75 -2.01
N CYS A 27 -8.39 -3.96 -0.96
CA CYS A 27 -8.19 -2.99 0.10
C CYS A 27 -6.71 -3.01 0.55
N ASN A 28 -6.13 -1.85 0.85
CA ASN A 28 -4.79 -1.76 1.40
C ASN A 28 -4.80 -1.98 2.93
N PRO A 29 -3.71 -2.53 3.53
CA PRO A 29 -2.57 -3.15 2.86
C PRO A 29 -2.97 -4.39 2.05
N ILE A 30 -2.24 -4.69 0.97
CA ILE A 30 -2.59 -5.82 0.10
C ILE A 30 -2.36 -7.17 0.82
N ASN A 31 -3.16 -8.17 0.44
CA ASN A 31 -3.11 -9.49 1.04
C ASN A 31 -2.15 -10.43 0.30
N ILE A 32 -0.89 -10.47 0.72
CA ILE A 32 0.11 -11.43 0.27
C ILE A 32 0.69 -12.18 1.49
N ASP A 33 1.30 -13.34 1.26
CA ASP A 33 1.92 -14.14 2.33
C ASP A 33 3.30 -13.59 2.73
N TYR A 34 3.33 -12.41 3.33
CA TYR A 34 4.56 -11.72 3.74
C TYR A 34 5.49 -12.63 4.57
N GLY A 35 6.79 -12.52 4.33
CA GLY A 35 7.84 -13.09 5.16
C GLY A 35 7.99 -12.35 6.49
N TYR A 36 8.59 -13.04 7.46
CA TYR A 36 8.96 -12.48 8.76
C TYR A 36 10.32 -11.77 8.67
N CYS A 37 10.52 -10.74 9.47
CA CYS A 37 11.80 -10.03 9.52
C CYS A 37 12.95 -11.03 9.80
N PRO A 38 13.95 -11.14 8.91
CA PRO A 38 15.03 -12.12 9.08
C PRO A 38 16.20 -11.58 9.93
N ILE A 39 16.15 -10.32 10.36
CA ILE A 39 17.27 -9.61 10.99
C ILE A 39 17.14 -9.71 12.52
N PRO A 40 18.08 -10.38 13.23
CA PRO A 40 17.96 -10.63 14.68
C PRO A 40 17.77 -9.36 15.53
N ASN A 41 18.50 -8.29 15.21
CA ASN A 41 18.44 -7.04 15.96
C ASN A 41 17.07 -6.35 15.83
N PHE A 42 16.38 -6.56 14.71
CA PHE A 42 15.09 -5.91 14.44
C PHE A 42 13.91 -6.64 15.08
N VAL A 43 14.10 -7.86 15.56
CA VAL A 43 13.03 -8.65 16.19
C VAL A 43 13.12 -8.73 17.72
N THR A 44 13.99 -7.93 18.33
CA THR A 44 14.24 -7.94 19.78
C THR A 44 13.03 -7.49 20.60
N GLN A 45 12.15 -6.64 20.06
CA GLN A 45 10.86 -6.27 20.65
C GLN A 45 9.69 -7.17 20.18
N GLY A 46 10.02 -8.28 19.51
CA GLY A 46 9.08 -9.29 19.03
C GLY A 46 9.20 -9.51 17.52
N LYS A 47 9.13 -10.78 17.13
CA LYS A 47 9.11 -11.19 15.72
C LYS A 47 7.82 -10.74 15.05
N HIS A 48 7.91 -10.39 13.77
CA HIS A 48 6.82 -9.81 12.99
C HIS A 48 7.08 -10.01 11.50
N ARG A 49 6.01 -9.99 10.70
CA ARG A 49 6.07 -9.86 9.25
C ARG A 49 6.58 -8.47 8.91
N ALA A 50 7.42 -8.38 7.89
CA ALA A 50 7.93 -7.11 7.40
C ALA A 50 8.34 -7.26 5.94
N THR A 51 8.00 -6.26 5.14
CA THR A 51 8.54 -6.05 3.80
C THR A 51 8.45 -4.56 3.49
N ALA A 52 9.21 -4.11 2.50
CA ALA A 52 9.12 -2.75 2.01
C ALA A 52 9.67 -2.65 0.59
N ASP A 53 9.80 -1.41 0.11
CA ASP A 53 10.54 -1.04 -1.09
C ASP A 53 10.05 -1.85 -2.32
N PRO A 54 8.71 -1.89 -2.56
CA PRO A 54 8.14 -2.78 -3.56
C PRO A 54 8.35 -2.27 -4.98
N VAL A 55 8.50 -3.22 -5.90
CA VAL A 55 8.40 -2.96 -7.34
C VAL A 55 7.44 -3.96 -7.97
N ILE A 56 6.47 -3.46 -8.73
CA ILE A 56 5.67 -4.27 -9.66
C ILE A 56 6.10 -3.97 -11.08
N THR A 57 6.38 -5.02 -11.85
CA THR A 57 6.57 -4.93 -13.30
C THR A 57 5.52 -5.76 -14.02
N PHE A 58 4.79 -5.15 -14.95
CA PHE A 58 3.92 -5.87 -15.88
C PHE A 58 4.74 -6.40 -17.06
N PHE A 59 4.90 -7.72 -17.13
CA PHE A 59 5.80 -8.38 -18.07
C PHE A 59 5.13 -9.62 -18.67
N LYS A 60 5.06 -9.68 -20.01
CA LYS A 60 4.45 -10.78 -20.77
C LYS A 60 3.03 -11.15 -20.30
N GLY A 61 2.23 -10.14 -19.95
CA GLY A 61 0.82 -10.33 -19.56
C GLY A 61 0.59 -10.69 -18.09
N GLU A 62 1.63 -10.70 -17.26
CA GLU A 62 1.53 -10.96 -15.82
C GLU A 62 2.23 -9.87 -15.02
N TYR A 63 1.79 -9.68 -13.78
CA TYR A 63 2.40 -8.79 -12.79
C TYR A 63 3.45 -9.57 -12.02
N TYR A 64 4.64 -9.01 -11.84
CA TYR A 64 5.69 -9.56 -10.98
C TYR A 64 6.01 -8.55 -9.88
N LEU A 65 5.80 -8.96 -8.63
CA LEU A 65 6.01 -8.17 -7.42
C LEU A 65 7.26 -8.68 -6.69
N PHE A 66 8.22 -7.78 -6.49
CA PHE A 66 9.37 -7.99 -5.62
C PHE A 66 9.37 -6.94 -4.52
N SER A 67 9.91 -7.30 -3.37
CA SER A 67 10.02 -6.41 -2.22
C SER A 67 11.04 -6.93 -1.22
N THR A 68 11.44 -6.07 -0.29
CA THR A 68 12.55 -6.32 0.63
C THR A 68 12.39 -7.58 1.48
N ASN A 69 13.39 -8.47 1.44
CA ASN A 69 13.61 -9.60 2.35
C ASN A 69 12.53 -10.71 2.36
N GLN A 70 11.92 -10.97 1.21
CA GLN A 70 10.83 -11.95 1.12
C GLN A 70 11.30 -13.37 0.75
N TRP A 71 12.59 -13.56 0.43
CA TRP A 71 13.18 -14.84 -0.01
C TRP A 71 12.41 -15.46 -1.19
N GLY A 72 12.02 -14.59 -2.12
CA GLY A 72 11.25 -14.92 -3.30
C GLY A 72 10.52 -13.69 -3.83
N TYR A 73 9.54 -13.93 -4.66
CA TYR A 73 8.73 -12.90 -5.32
C TYR A 73 7.35 -13.46 -5.64
N TRP A 74 6.42 -12.58 -5.97
CA TRP A 74 5.08 -12.98 -6.37
C TRP A 74 4.84 -12.70 -7.85
N HIS A 75 3.97 -13.49 -8.45
CA HIS A 75 3.36 -13.12 -9.71
C HIS A 75 1.84 -13.27 -9.68
N SER A 76 1.14 -12.49 -10.50
CA SER A 76 -0.32 -12.48 -10.59
C SER A 76 -0.77 -12.16 -12.01
N LYS A 77 -1.99 -12.55 -12.36
CA LYS A 77 -2.64 -12.18 -13.64
C LYS A 77 -3.64 -11.03 -13.48
N ASP A 78 -4.04 -10.71 -12.26
CA ASP A 78 -5.17 -9.82 -11.98
C ASP A 78 -4.92 -8.84 -10.82
N MET A 79 -3.70 -8.80 -10.27
CA MET A 79 -3.30 -8.03 -9.08
C MET A 79 -4.00 -8.44 -7.78
N LEU A 80 -4.80 -9.51 -7.81
CA LEU A 80 -5.55 -10.00 -6.67
C LEU A 80 -4.99 -11.34 -6.18
N ASP A 81 -4.93 -12.34 -7.07
CA ASP A 81 -4.44 -13.67 -6.75
C ASP A 81 -2.93 -13.72 -7.02
N TRP A 82 -2.16 -13.55 -5.96
CA TRP A 82 -0.69 -13.62 -6.00
C TRP A 82 -0.19 -15.03 -5.72
N GLN A 83 0.74 -15.50 -6.55
CA GLN A 83 1.44 -16.77 -6.40
C GLN A 83 2.90 -16.50 -6.04
N PHE A 84 3.35 -17.03 -4.89
CA PHE A 84 4.72 -16.88 -4.43
C PHE A 84 5.66 -17.91 -5.06
N ILE A 85 6.82 -17.46 -5.52
CA ILE A 85 7.91 -18.30 -6.00
C ILE A 85 9.11 -18.12 -5.05
N PRO A 86 9.51 -19.17 -4.31
CA PRO A 86 10.62 -19.10 -3.37
C PRO A 86 11.95 -19.03 -4.13
N ARG A 87 12.77 -18.03 -3.81
CA ARG A 87 14.09 -17.85 -4.41
C ARG A 87 14.99 -16.97 -3.54
N LYS A 88 16.27 -17.30 -3.51
CA LYS A 88 17.33 -16.40 -3.03
C LYS A 88 18.15 -15.89 -4.21
N PHE A 89 18.44 -14.60 -4.21
CA PHE A 89 19.25 -13.86 -5.17
C PHE A 89 20.66 -13.54 -4.66
N LEU A 90 20.92 -13.59 -3.36
CA LEU A 90 22.28 -13.51 -2.85
C LEU A 90 23.08 -14.78 -3.15
N ARG A 91 24.35 -14.55 -3.45
CA ARG A 91 25.35 -15.60 -3.65
C ARG A 91 25.96 -16.01 -2.30
N PRO A 92 26.51 -17.23 -2.16
CA PRO A 92 27.03 -17.74 -0.89
C PRO A 92 28.10 -16.87 -0.21
N GLU A 93 28.84 -16.06 -0.98
CA GLU A 93 29.82 -15.10 -0.47
C GLU A 93 29.19 -13.87 0.22
N HIS A 94 27.92 -13.55 -0.08
CA HIS A 94 27.21 -12.43 0.56
C HIS A 94 26.74 -12.86 1.95
N LYS A 95 27.56 -12.56 2.96
CA LYS A 95 27.29 -12.89 4.37
C LYS A 95 26.48 -11.79 5.06
N VAL A 96 25.31 -11.47 4.52
CA VAL A 96 24.38 -10.47 5.06
C VAL A 96 23.01 -11.11 5.35
N TYR A 97 22.22 -10.47 6.21
CA TYR A 97 20.84 -10.90 6.49
C TYR A 97 19.85 -10.42 5.43
N ASP A 98 20.15 -9.29 4.80
CA ASP A 98 19.34 -8.65 3.77
C ASP A 98 19.48 -9.39 2.44
N GLU A 99 18.56 -10.32 2.17
CA GLU A 99 18.62 -11.22 1.02
C GLU A 99 18.36 -10.46 -0.29
N LEU A 100 17.28 -9.70 -0.34
CA LEU A 100 16.99 -8.84 -1.48
C LEU A 100 16.37 -7.58 -0.89
N CYS A 101 17.18 -6.56 -0.65
CA CYS A 101 16.74 -5.27 -0.15
C CYS A 101 16.51 -4.31 -1.32
N ALA A 102 15.45 -3.48 -1.27
CA ALA A 102 15.05 -2.51 -2.30
C ALA A 102 15.31 -2.99 -3.74
N PRO A 103 14.64 -4.07 -4.17
CA PRO A 103 14.89 -4.65 -5.48
C PRO A 103 14.51 -3.71 -6.63
N SER A 104 15.43 -3.52 -7.57
CA SER A 104 15.07 -3.14 -8.93
C SER A 104 14.44 -4.34 -9.64
N VAL A 105 13.30 -4.10 -10.27
CA VAL A 105 12.74 -5.03 -11.27
C VAL A 105 12.37 -4.23 -12.50
N SER A 106 12.94 -4.61 -13.63
CA SER A 106 12.61 -4.03 -14.92
C SER A 106 12.85 -5.06 -16.02
N PHE A 107 12.80 -4.66 -17.29
CA PHE A 107 13.09 -5.59 -18.37
C PHE A 107 13.78 -4.90 -19.55
N VAL A 108 14.51 -5.72 -20.29
CA VAL A 108 15.06 -5.39 -21.59
C VAL A 108 14.55 -6.41 -22.59
N ASN A 109 13.86 -5.93 -23.63
CA ASN A 109 13.17 -6.78 -24.61
C ASN A 109 12.25 -7.81 -23.92
N ASP A 110 12.54 -9.10 -24.11
CA ASP A 110 11.76 -10.24 -23.61
C ASP A 110 12.36 -10.86 -22.33
N THR A 111 13.19 -10.10 -21.61
CA THR A 111 13.98 -10.56 -20.47
C THR A 111 13.80 -9.63 -19.27
N LEU A 112 13.26 -10.16 -18.17
CA LEU A 112 13.15 -9.49 -16.87
C LEU A 112 14.52 -9.44 -16.19
N LEU A 113 14.84 -8.34 -15.53
CA LEU A 113 16.08 -8.07 -14.82
C LEU A 113 15.79 -7.78 -13.35
N VAL A 114 16.63 -8.32 -12.46
CA VAL A 114 16.55 -8.07 -11.02
C VAL A 114 17.92 -7.77 -10.45
N VAL A 115 18.00 -6.72 -9.63
CA VAL A 115 19.15 -6.40 -8.80
C VAL A 115 18.64 -5.86 -7.46
N GLY A 116 19.31 -6.15 -6.35
CA GLY A 116 18.96 -5.61 -5.04
C GLY A 116 20.10 -4.82 -4.43
N SER A 117 19.82 -4.18 -3.30
CA SER A 117 20.79 -3.40 -2.54
C SER A 117 21.86 -4.29 -1.91
N THR A 118 23.14 -3.89 -2.05
CA THR A 118 24.23 -4.53 -1.31
C THR A 118 25.24 -3.48 -0.82
N GLN A 119 25.90 -3.74 0.31
CA GLN A 119 26.94 -2.85 0.84
C GLN A 119 28.32 -3.07 0.19
N GLY A 120 28.44 -3.98 -0.78
CA GLY A 120 29.70 -4.36 -1.44
C GLY A 120 29.69 -4.12 -2.95
N LYS A 121 30.85 -4.24 -3.61
CA LYS A 121 31.04 -4.02 -5.06
C LYS A 121 30.94 -5.30 -5.91
N GLU A 122 30.19 -6.28 -5.45
CA GLU A 122 30.25 -7.68 -5.94
C GLU A 122 28.86 -8.24 -6.24
N PHE A 123 27.94 -7.38 -6.66
CA PHE A 123 26.52 -7.72 -6.76
C PHE A 123 26.15 -8.30 -8.13
N PRO A 124 25.33 -9.37 -8.16
CA PRO A 124 24.83 -9.94 -9.40
C PRO A 124 23.61 -9.16 -9.91
N ILE A 125 23.56 -8.99 -11.23
CA ILE A 125 22.32 -8.67 -11.95
C ILE A 125 21.78 -10.00 -12.47
N TRP A 126 20.54 -10.32 -12.10
CA TRP A 126 19.86 -11.54 -12.52
C TRP A 126 18.96 -11.27 -13.71
N MET A 127 18.79 -12.27 -14.57
CA MET A 127 17.88 -12.22 -15.71
C MET A 127 16.99 -13.45 -15.79
N SER A 128 15.76 -13.28 -16.27
CA SER A 128 14.86 -14.37 -16.59
C SER A 128 14.00 -14.08 -17.81
N LYS A 129 13.81 -15.08 -18.67
CA LYS A 129 12.79 -15.04 -19.74
C LYS A 129 11.47 -15.68 -19.32
N ASN A 130 11.48 -16.47 -18.25
CA ASN A 130 10.33 -17.20 -17.72
C ASN A 130 10.29 -17.14 -16.18
N PRO A 131 10.11 -15.94 -15.61
CA PRO A 131 10.16 -15.75 -14.15
C PRO A 131 9.05 -16.51 -13.42
N SER A 132 7.91 -16.84 -14.07
CA SER A 132 6.87 -17.69 -13.46
C SER A 132 7.30 -19.13 -13.11
N LYS A 133 8.49 -19.56 -13.57
CA LYS A 133 9.05 -20.91 -13.36
C LYS A 133 10.39 -20.90 -12.60
N ASP A 134 10.76 -19.77 -12.03
CA ASP A 134 12.05 -19.59 -11.37
C ASP A 134 13.29 -19.80 -12.26
N ASP A 135 13.16 -19.57 -13.56
CA ASP A 135 14.26 -19.72 -14.53
C ASP A 135 15.15 -18.47 -14.54
N TRP A 136 15.93 -18.28 -13.48
CA TRP A 136 16.83 -17.14 -13.31
C TRP A 136 18.29 -17.54 -13.49
N LYS A 137 19.04 -16.71 -14.18
CA LYS A 137 20.49 -16.84 -14.36
C LYS A 137 21.18 -15.50 -14.17
N GLU A 138 22.46 -15.53 -13.83
CA GLU A 138 23.26 -14.32 -13.74
C GLU A 138 23.44 -13.72 -15.15
N LEU A 139 23.09 -12.45 -15.29
CA LEU A 139 23.45 -11.62 -16.44
C LEU A 139 24.83 -11.00 -16.23
N VAL A 140 25.03 -10.43 -15.04
CA VAL A 140 26.29 -9.88 -14.57
C VAL A 140 26.58 -10.50 -13.22
N HIS A 141 27.79 -11.01 -13.05
CA HIS A 141 28.22 -11.65 -11.80
C HIS A 141 28.60 -10.63 -10.72
N LYS A 142 29.28 -9.56 -11.14
CA LYS A 142 29.76 -8.43 -10.33
C LYS A 142 29.53 -7.16 -11.11
N SER A 143 28.49 -6.41 -10.76
CA SER A 143 28.24 -5.11 -11.36
C SER A 143 29.11 -4.04 -10.66
N GLU A 144 29.62 -3.13 -11.46
CA GLU A 144 30.53 -2.05 -11.05
C GLU A 144 29.77 -0.75 -10.74
N ALA A 145 28.46 -0.72 -10.98
CA ALA A 145 27.58 0.42 -10.68
C ALA A 145 27.27 0.54 -9.18
N GLY A 146 26.65 1.64 -8.74
CA GLY A 146 26.25 1.80 -7.34
C GLY A 146 24.96 1.04 -7.05
N ALA A 147 24.93 0.22 -6.00
CA ALA A 147 23.78 -0.66 -5.73
C ALA A 147 23.19 -0.44 -4.34
N TRP A 148 22.99 0.80 -3.93
CA TRP A 148 22.09 1.06 -2.81
C TRP A 148 20.83 1.70 -3.37
N ASP A 149 19.71 0.98 -3.22
CA ASP A 149 18.40 1.23 -3.81
C ASP A 149 18.47 1.43 -5.33
N PRO A 150 18.99 0.42 -6.07
CA PRO A 150 19.17 0.55 -7.50
C PRO A 150 17.83 0.51 -8.24
N TYR A 151 17.79 1.19 -9.39
CA TYR A 151 16.78 0.98 -10.41
C TYR A 151 17.38 1.02 -11.82
N ILE A 152 17.23 -0.09 -12.54
CA ILE A 152 17.62 -0.21 -13.94
C ILE A 152 16.44 0.21 -14.84
N PHE A 153 16.63 1.24 -15.64
CA PHE A 153 15.66 1.72 -16.61
C PHE A 153 16.12 1.46 -18.05
N TRP A 154 15.23 0.95 -18.88
CA TRP A 154 15.48 0.78 -20.32
C TRP A 154 14.65 1.77 -21.13
N ASP A 155 15.33 2.72 -21.78
CA ASP A 155 14.70 3.56 -22.80
C ASP A 155 14.55 2.74 -24.09
N LYS A 156 13.34 2.27 -24.34
CA LYS A 156 13.01 1.46 -25.52
C LYS A 156 13.23 2.18 -26.84
N GLU A 157 12.99 3.49 -26.90
CA GLU A 157 13.08 4.28 -28.13
C GLU A 157 14.54 4.52 -28.52
N LYS A 158 15.39 4.79 -27.52
CA LYS A 158 16.84 4.98 -27.72
C LYS A 158 17.61 3.66 -27.73
N ASN A 159 17.00 2.59 -27.22
CA ASN A 159 17.64 1.33 -26.88
C ASN A 159 18.87 1.52 -25.95
N GLU A 160 18.73 2.41 -24.97
CA GLU A 160 19.75 2.73 -23.97
C GLU A 160 19.28 2.28 -22.58
N VAL A 161 20.21 1.85 -21.73
CA VAL A 161 19.92 1.42 -20.35
C VAL A 161 20.64 2.34 -19.40
N TYR A 162 20.00 2.65 -18.28
CA TYR A 162 20.49 3.52 -17.23
C TYR A 162 20.27 2.85 -15.87
N GLU A 163 21.14 3.14 -14.92
CA GLU A 163 20.96 2.79 -13.51
C GLU A 163 20.87 4.06 -12.68
N TYR A 164 19.91 4.09 -11.76
CA TYR A 164 19.71 5.13 -10.77
C TYR A 164 19.87 4.52 -9.38
N TYR A 165 20.51 5.22 -8.45
CA TYR A 165 20.76 4.67 -7.10
C TYR A 165 21.07 5.77 -6.08
N GLY A 166 20.96 5.40 -4.81
CA GLY A 166 21.32 6.19 -3.64
C GLY A 166 20.29 6.06 -2.52
N SER A 167 20.75 5.99 -1.27
CA SER A 167 19.97 6.34 -0.07
C SER A 167 20.89 7.14 0.82
N SER A 168 20.54 8.39 1.10
CA SER A 168 21.38 9.25 1.92
C SER A 168 20.61 10.47 2.44
N ASN A 169 21.08 10.99 3.57
CA ASN A 169 20.73 12.31 4.07
C ASN A 169 21.79 13.38 3.78
N LEU A 170 22.80 13.04 2.96
CA LEU A 170 23.90 13.93 2.59
C LEU A 170 24.17 13.93 1.08
N TYR A 171 24.18 12.76 0.46
CA TYR A 171 24.52 12.59 -0.95
C TYR A 171 23.27 12.62 -1.84
N PRO A 172 23.39 13.10 -3.09
CA PRO A 172 22.29 13.10 -4.04
C PRO A 172 21.94 11.67 -4.49
N LEU A 173 20.83 11.53 -5.22
CA LEU A 173 20.65 10.37 -6.08
C LEU A 173 21.58 10.49 -7.29
N TYR A 174 22.08 9.35 -7.75
CA TYR A 174 22.99 9.26 -8.88
C TYR A 174 22.34 8.57 -10.06
N GLY A 175 22.82 8.87 -11.26
CA GLY A 175 22.46 8.18 -12.49
C GLY A 175 23.66 7.91 -13.37
N VAL A 176 23.67 6.75 -14.02
CA VAL A 176 24.73 6.37 -14.95
C VAL A 176 24.14 5.59 -16.12
N LYS A 177 24.69 5.78 -17.32
CA LYS A 177 24.36 4.94 -18.48
C LYS A 177 25.05 3.59 -18.34
N LEU A 178 24.37 2.50 -18.68
CA LEU A 178 24.96 1.16 -18.74
C LEU A 178 25.22 0.76 -20.20
N ASN A 179 26.37 0.12 -20.44
CA ASN A 179 26.66 -0.50 -21.73
C ASN A 179 25.65 -1.63 -22.01
N ARG A 180 25.00 -1.60 -23.17
CA ARG A 180 23.93 -2.55 -23.53
C ARG A 180 24.35 -4.02 -23.64
N LYS A 181 25.65 -4.30 -23.77
CA LYS A 181 26.18 -5.66 -23.90
C LYS A 181 26.66 -6.21 -22.56
N THR A 182 27.36 -5.40 -21.78
CA THR A 182 27.99 -5.84 -20.52
C THR A 182 27.15 -5.50 -19.29
N PHE A 183 26.20 -4.57 -19.41
CA PHE A 183 25.44 -3.99 -18.29
C PHE A 183 26.33 -3.34 -17.21
N GLN A 184 27.56 -2.98 -17.57
CA GLN A 184 28.45 -2.19 -16.72
C GLN A 184 28.31 -0.69 -17.00
N PRO A 185 28.65 0.19 -16.05
CA PRO A 185 28.71 1.64 -16.27
C PRO A 185 29.47 2.02 -17.55
N GLU A 186 28.87 2.92 -18.33
CA GLU A 186 29.44 3.48 -19.55
C GLU A 186 29.41 5.01 -19.47
N GLY A 187 30.58 5.61 -19.19
CA GLY A 187 30.73 7.06 -19.12
C GLY A 187 30.66 7.61 -17.70
N GLU A 188 30.23 8.86 -17.58
CA GLU A 188 30.19 9.63 -16.34
C GLU A 188 29.00 9.24 -15.45
N VAL A 189 29.21 9.27 -14.13
CA VAL A 189 28.16 9.16 -13.12
C VAL A 189 27.69 10.56 -12.76
N PHE A 190 26.39 10.83 -12.93
CA PHE A 190 25.81 12.14 -12.71
C PHE A 190 25.14 12.21 -11.33
N PRO A 191 25.45 13.20 -10.48
CA PRO A 191 24.57 13.58 -9.38
C PRO A 191 23.31 14.22 -9.96
N LEU A 192 22.13 13.71 -9.61
CA LEU A 192 20.87 14.09 -10.27
C LEU A 192 20.05 15.09 -9.46
N ILE A 193 19.66 14.71 -8.25
CA ILE A 193 18.76 15.48 -7.38
C ILE A 193 19.15 15.31 -5.91
N ALA A 194 18.75 16.26 -5.08
CA ALA A 194 18.88 16.24 -3.62
C ALA A 194 17.62 16.90 -3.03
N LEU A 195 17.33 16.60 -1.76
CA LEU A 195 16.21 17.24 -1.05
C LEU A 195 16.48 18.73 -0.84
N ASN A 196 15.39 19.49 -0.81
CA ASN A 196 15.37 20.90 -0.46
C ASN A 196 14.29 21.09 0.61
N ASP A 197 14.55 20.52 1.78
CA ASP A 197 13.65 20.51 2.92
C ASP A 197 13.40 21.92 3.48
N ASP A 198 14.29 22.88 3.20
CA ASP A 198 14.11 24.33 3.44
C ASP A 198 12.91 24.93 2.69
N GLU A 199 12.63 24.44 1.48
CA GLU A 199 11.49 24.84 0.66
C GLU A 199 10.34 23.84 0.80
N HIS A 200 10.61 22.55 0.71
CA HIS A 200 9.61 21.49 0.62
C HIS A 200 9.32 20.88 2.00
N GLY A 201 8.16 21.24 2.58
CA GLY A 201 7.81 20.82 3.93
C GLY A 201 7.73 19.31 4.13
N TRP A 202 7.25 18.58 3.12
CA TRP A 202 7.10 17.13 3.17
C TRP A 202 8.45 16.38 3.16
N GLU A 203 9.51 17.04 2.70
CA GLU A 203 10.87 16.49 2.70
C GLU A 203 11.56 16.66 4.05
N ARG A 204 10.91 17.23 5.08
CA ARG A 204 11.49 17.33 6.43
C ARG A 204 11.35 16.03 7.21
N PHE A 205 12.39 15.61 7.91
CA PHE A 205 12.45 14.40 8.72
C PHE A 205 11.51 14.44 9.94
N GLY A 206 11.07 13.27 10.39
CA GLY A 206 10.25 13.09 11.59
C GLY A 206 8.76 12.83 11.30
N GLU A 207 8.06 12.25 12.28
CA GLU A 207 6.62 11.94 12.20
C GLU A 207 5.76 13.17 11.87
N ASN A 208 6.21 14.35 12.31
CA ASN A 208 5.55 15.62 12.07
C ASN A 208 6.20 16.46 10.96
N ASN A 209 7.15 15.92 10.19
CA ASN A 209 7.92 16.67 9.20
C ASN A 209 8.53 17.97 9.77
N ASP A 210 9.35 17.88 10.82
CA ASP A 210 9.80 19.05 11.60
C ASP A 210 11.33 19.17 11.80
N ASN A 211 12.14 18.23 11.29
CA ASN A 211 13.61 18.26 11.35
C ASN A 211 14.17 18.44 12.78
N THR A 212 13.54 17.80 13.75
CA THR A 212 13.89 18.02 15.17
C THR A 212 15.19 17.34 15.61
N PHE A 213 15.74 16.37 14.86
CA PHE A 213 16.92 15.61 15.30
C PHE A 213 17.88 15.13 14.20
N LEU A 214 17.40 14.81 13.00
CA LEU A 214 18.23 14.37 11.86
C LEU A 214 17.81 15.10 10.59
N GLN A 215 18.76 15.22 9.65
CA GLN A 215 18.48 15.60 8.27
C GLN A 215 17.69 14.51 7.56
N PRO A 216 16.82 14.88 6.61
CA PRO A 216 15.98 13.92 5.91
C PRO A 216 16.76 13.03 4.95
N PHE A 217 16.27 11.81 4.76
CA PHE A 217 16.81 10.84 3.82
C PHE A 217 16.04 10.87 2.51
N MET A 218 16.77 10.78 1.41
CA MET A 218 16.25 10.54 0.07
C MET A 218 16.76 9.21 -0.43
N GLU A 219 15.86 8.43 -1.03
CA GLU A 219 16.17 7.09 -1.50
C GLU A 219 15.21 6.59 -2.60
N GLY A 220 15.29 5.30 -2.95
CA GLY A 220 14.26 4.64 -3.77
C GLY A 220 14.06 5.25 -5.16
N ALA A 221 15.15 5.47 -5.90
CA ALA A 221 15.07 6.05 -7.23
C ALA A 221 14.22 5.19 -8.18
N PHE A 222 13.27 5.79 -8.90
CA PHE A 222 12.48 5.06 -9.91
C PHE A 222 12.21 5.94 -11.14
N MET A 223 12.42 5.41 -12.35
CA MET A 223 12.25 6.17 -13.59
C MET A 223 11.04 5.69 -14.39
N THR A 224 10.13 6.62 -14.70
CA THR A 224 9.02 6.41 -15.64
C THR A 224 9.17 7.35 -16.83
N LYS A 225 9.00 6.82 -18.06
CA LYS A 225 8.97 7.65 -19.27
C LYS A 225 7.55 7.76 -19.81
N ASN A 226 7.06 8.98 -19.99
CA ASN A 226 5.72 9.24 -20.51
C ASN A 226 5.74 10.45 -21.46
N LYS A 227 5.18 10.28 -22.67
CA LYS A 227 5.10 11.33 -23.72
C LYS A 227 6.41 12.11 -23.94
N GLY A 228 7.54 11.39 -23.95
CA GLY A 228 8.87 11.97 -24.18
C GLY A 228 9.53 12.65 -22.96
N ASN A 229 8.87 12.66 -21.80
CA ASN A 229 9.43 13.14 -20.54
C ASN A 229 9.90 11.96 -19.67
N TYR A 230 10.94 12.20 -18.87
CA TYR A 230 11.53 11.29 -17.89
C TYR A 230 11.16 11.80 -16.50
N TYR A 231 10.45 10.98 -15.73
CA TYR A 231 9.95 11.26 -14.40
C TYR A 231 10.80 10.46 -13.40
N LEU A 232 11.80 11.12 -12.83
CA LEU A 232 12.66 10.57 -11.77
C LEU A 232 11.94 10.70 -10.43
N GLN A 233 11.44 9.58 -9.93
CA GLN A 233 10.76 9.45 -8.64
C GLN A 233 11.78 9.12 -7.55
N TYR A 234 11.47 9.50 -6.32
CA TYR A 234 12.29 9.25 -5.13
C TYR A 234 11.42 9.23 -3.87
N GLY A 235 11.82 8.43 -2.89
CA GLY A 235 11.20 8.38 -1.56
C GLY A 235 11.88 9.34 -0.58
N ALA A 236 11.07 10.03 0.24
CA ALA A 236 11.50 10.90 1.32
C ALA A 236 10.38 11.03 2.39
N PRO A 237 10.66 11.50 3.61
CA PRO A 237 11.97 11.86 4.16
C PRO A 237 12.57 10.80 5.09
N GLY A 238 11.79 9.78 5.49
CA GLY A 238 12.22 8.73 6.41
C GLY A 238 11.17 7.62 6.46
N THR A 239 11.62 6.38 6.24
CA THR A 239 10.73 5.23 6.05
C THR A 239 9.95 4.82 7.30
N GLU A 240 10.31 5.37 8.46
CA GLU A 240 9.72 5.05 9.76
C GLU A 240 8.43 5.84 10.02
N PHE A 241 8.19 6.92 9.24
CA PHE A 241 7.19 7.93 9.55
C PHE A 241 5.93 7.84 8.70
N SER A 242 4.82 8.34 9.23
CA SER A 242 3.54 8.41 8.52
C SER A 242 3.59 9.31 7.28
N GLY A 243 4.48 10.31 7.28
CA GLY A 243 4.72 11.24 6.19
C GLY A 243 5.68 10.74 5.12
N TYR A 244 6.08 9.47 5.11
CA TYR A 244 6.91 8.93 4.05
C TYR A 244 6.13 8.88 2.72
N GLY A 245 6.67 9.47 1.66
CA GLY A 245 6.00 9.63 0.37
C GLY A 245 7.00 9.64 -0.79
N ASP A 246 6.48 9.63 -2.02
CA ASP A 246 7.30 9.79 -3.22
C ASP A 246 7.08 11.14 -3.90
N GLY A 247 8.20 11.79 -4.22
CA GLY A 247 8.29 12.99 -5.04
C GLY A 247 8.77 12.65 -6.46
N VAL A 248 8.69 13.62 -7.36
CA VAL A 248 9.16 13.46 -8.73
C VAL A 248 9.80 14.73 -9.30
N TYR A 249 10.92 14.54 -10.00
CA TYR A 249 11.50 15.54 -10.89
C TYR A 249 11.35 15.11 -12.35
N VAL A 250 11.21 16.07 -13.26
CA VAL A 250 10.93 15.84 -14.67
C VAL A 250 12.05 16.38 -15.55
N SER A 251 12.42 15.64 -16.59
CA SER A 251 13.37 16.09 -17.61
C SER A 251 12.97 15.65 -19.01
N LYS A 252 13.58 16.28 -20.02
CA LYS A 252 13.57 15.80 -21.42
C LYS A 252 14.66 14.76 -21.70
N ASN A 253 15.57 14.54 -20.75
CA ASN A 253 16.68 13.60 -20.89
C ASN A 253 16.74 12.64 -19.69
N PRO A 254 17.24 11.41 -19.87
CA PRO A 254 17.26 10.40 -18.82
C PRO A 254 18.22 10.72 -17.66
N LEU A 255 19.21 11.59 -17.88
CA LEU A 255 20.21 11.99 -16.88
C LEU A 255 20.14 13.50 -16.55
N GLY A 256 19.00 14.14 -16.84
CA GLY A 256 18.76 15.54 -16.52
C GLY A 256 19.22 16.56 -17.58
N PRO A 257 19.21 17.87 -17.25
CA PRO A 257 18.83 18.42 -15.94
C PRO A 257 17.37 18.15 -15.61
N PHE A 258 17.09 18.01 -14.31
CA PHE A 258 15.78 17.65 -13.76
C PHE A 258 15.13 18.87 -13.08
N GLU A 259 13.82 19.03 -13.25
CA GLU A 259 13.03 20.11 -12.66
C GLU A 259 11.98 19.54 -11.70
N TYR A 260 11.81 20.15 -10.52
CA TYR A 260 10.83 19.70 -9.53
C TYR A 260 9.41 19.84 -10.08
N GLN A 261 8.61 18.78 -10.03
CA GLN A 261 7.21 18.85 -10.46
C GLN A 261 6.40 19.73 -9.50
N SER A 262 5.48 20.53 -10.04
CA SER A 262 4.64 21.42 -9.23
C SER A 262 3.77 20.66 -8.22
N HIS A 263 3.23 19.48 -8.54
CA HIS A 263 2.55 18.64 -7.55
C HIS A 263 3.50 17.59 -6.99
N ASN A 264 4.07 17.91 -5.83
CA ASN A 264 4.82 16.98 -5.00
C ASN A 264 4.39 17.12 -3.52
N PRO A 265 4.50 16.04 -2.73
CA PRO A 265 4.76 14.67 -3.18
C PRO A 265 3.59 14.15 -4.02
N PHE A 266 3.88 13.42 -5.10
CA PHE A 266 2.83 12.90 -5.99
C PHE A 266 2.17 11.64 -5.40
N SER A 267 2.86 10.91 -4.54
CA SER A 267 2.37 9.77 -3.78
C SER A 267 2.50 10.05 -2.28
N TYR A 268 1.36 10.22 -1.60
CA TYR A 268 1.35 10.68 -0.22
C TYR A 268 0.07 10.28 0.53
N LYS A 269 0.23 9.59 1.67
CA LYS A 269 -0.89 9.13 2.52
C LYS A 269 -0.54 9.34 4.01
N PRO A 270 -0.60 10.59 4.51
CA PRO A 270 -0.21 10.91 5.88
C PRO A 270 -1.27 10.58 6.95
N GLY A 271 -2.49 10.21 6.53
CA GLY A 271 -3.63 9.94 7.42
C GLY A 271 -4.36 8.64 7.08
N GLY A 272 -5.39 8.29 7.87
CA GLY A 272 -6.14 7.03 7.75
C GLY A 272 -5.46 5.83 8.43
N PHE A 273 -5.94 4.62 8.08
CA PHE A 273 -5.55 3.33 8.66
C PHE A 273 -4.16 2.88 8.20
N ALA A 274 -3.90 2.96 6.90
CA ALA A 274 -2.63 2.57 6.29
C ALA A 274 -1.88 3.80 5.78
N ARG A 275 -0.96 4.32 6.60
CA ARG A 275 -0.19 5.55 6.33
C ARG A 275 1.15 5.25 5.68
N GLY A 276 1.73 6.27 5.06
CA GLY A 276 2.90 6.15 4.20
C GLY A 276 2.50 5.83 2.76
N ALA A 277 3.33 6.26 1.83
CA ALA A 277 3.25 5.96 0.40
C ALA A 277 4.58 6.35 -0.27
N GLY A 278 5.71 6.05 0.40
CA GLY A 278 7.07 6.28 -0.13
C GLY A 278 7.90 5.01 -0.36
N HIS A 279 8.98 5.17 -1.12
CA HIS A 279 9.82 4.11 -1.70
C HIS A 279 9.00 3.17 -2.57
N GLY A 280 8.41 3.71 -3.64
CA GLY A 280 7.52 2.99 -4.52
C GLY A 280 7.98 2.88 -5.97
N ALA A 281 7.08 2.31 -6.77
CA ALA A 281 7.25 2.12 -8.20
C ALA A 281 5.95 2.39 -8.94
N THR A 282 6.04 3.21 -10.00
CA THR A 282 4.91 3.46 -10.91
C THR A 282 4.93 2.45 -12.05
N TYR A 283 3.84 1.72 -12.25
CA TYR A 283 3.73 0.67 -13.26
C TYR A 283 2.41 0.77 -14.02
N GLN A 284 2.32 0.05 -15.14
CA GLN A 284 1.11 -0.03 -15.94
C GLN A 284 0.41 -1.37 -15.72
N ASP A 285 -0.91 -1.35 -15.72
CA ASP A 285 -1.74 -2.55 -15.70
C ASP A 285 -1.98 -3.13 -17.11
N SER A 286 -2.80 -4.19 -17.18
CA SER A 286 -3.19 -4.85 -18.42
C SER A 286 -4.01 -3.97 -19.38
N ASN A 287 -4.55 -2.84 -18.92
CA ASN A 287 -5.23 -1.82 -19.72
C ASN A 287 -4.31 -0.63 -20.07
N ALA A 288 -3.03 -0.68 -19.67
CA ALA A 288 -2.05 0.40 -19.76
C ALA A 288 -2.35 1.62 -18.85
N ASP A 289 -3.28 1.47 -17.89
CA ASP A 289 -3.54 2.47 -16.86
C ASP A 289 -2.43 2.43 -15.80
N TYR A 290 -2.06 3.58 -15.26
CA TYR A 290 -0.95 3.68 -14.31
C TYR A 290 -1.40 3.41 -12.87
N TRP A 291 -0.57 2.68 -12.14
CA TRP A 291 -0.72 2.40 -10.72
C TRP A 291 0.60 2.71 -10.03
N HIS A 292 0.53 2.94 -8.72
CA HIS A 292 1.71 3.16 -7.90
C HIS A 292 1.67 2.20 -6.72
N ILE A 293 2.71 1.37 -6.57
CA ILE A 293 2.90 0.51 -5.40
C ILE A 293 3.95 1.14 -4.50
N SER A 294 3.74 1.11 -3.18
CA SER A 294 4.68 1.70 -2.23
C SER A 294 4.57 1.10 -0.82
N SER A 295 5.50 1.46 0.06
CA SER A 295 5.54 1.03 1.46
C SER A 295 4.49 1.74 2.33
N ILE A 296 3.91 0.99 3.26
CA ILE A 296 3.02 1.43 4.36
C ILE A 296 3.77 1.24 5.67
N SER A 297 3.78 2.28 6.52
CA SER A 297 4.50 2.29 7.79
C SER A 297 3.64 1.75 8.94
N ILE A 298 4.10 0.67 9.60
CA ILE A 298 3.51 0.17 10.86
C ILE A 298 4.41 0.56 12.02
N CYS A 299 5.69 0.19 11.94
CA CYS A 299 6.75 0.67 12.82
C CYS A 299 6.51 0.47 14.33
N THR A 300 5.89 -0.64 14.74
CA THR A 300 5.49 -0.86 16.15
C THR A 300 6.54 -1.65 16.93
N LYS A 301 7.06 -2.72 16.35
CA LYS A 301 8.10 -3.55 16.99
C LYS A 301 9.50 -3.15 16.56
N ASN A 302 9.61 -2.53 15.40
CA ASN A 302 10.84 -2.03 14.84
C ASN A 302 10.51 -0.89 13.87
N ASN A 303 11.39 0.11 13.77
CA ASN A 303 11.18 1.28 12.93
C ASN A 303 11.07 0.97 11.42
N PHE A 304 11.46 -0.23 10.98
CA PHE A 304 11.37 -0.69 9.59
C PHE A 304 10.22 -1.68 9.34
N GLU A 305 9.34 -1.91 10.32
CA GLU A 305 8.15 -2.75 10.17
C GLU A 305 7.15 -2.11 9.20
N ARG A 306 7.03 -2.68 8.00
CA ARG A 306 6.27 -2.11 6.87
C ARG A 306 5.41 -3.17 6.14
N ARG A 307 4.44 -2.70 5.37
CA ARG A 307 3.57 -3.47 4.45
C ARG A 307 3.51 -2.81 3.08
N LEU A 308 2.78 -3.40 2.14
CA LEU A 308 2.65 -2.85 0.78
C LEU A 308 1.25 -2.33 0.53
N GLY A 309 1.18 -1.16 -0.13
CA GLY A 309 -0.05 -0.57 -0.63
C GLY A 309 0.03 -0.33 -2.13
N ILE A 310 -1.10 -0.46 -2.82
CA ILE A 310 -1.25 -0.16 -4.24
C ILE A 310 -2.31 0.94 -4.38
N TRP A 311 -1.98 2.01 -5.10
CA TRP A 311 -2.85 3.16 -5.34
C TRP A 311 -3.01 3.43 -6.84
N PRO A 312 -4.22 3.82 -7.29
CA PRO A 312 -4.42 4.30 -8.65
C PRO A 312 -3.57 5.55 -8.92
N ALA A 313 -2.91 5.60 -10.07
CA ALA A 313 -2.04 6.71 -10.45
C ALA A 313 -2.31 7.15 -11.89
N GLY A 314 -1.64 8.21 -12.34
CA GLY A 314 -1.76 8.65 -13.72
C GLY A 314 -1.05 9.96 -14.02
N PHE A 315 -1.21 10.40 -15.27
CA PHE A 315 -0.76 11.69 -15.73
C PHE A 315 -1.97 12.52 -16.14
N ASP A 316 -2.04 13.76 -15.67
CA ASP A 316 -3.09 14.68 -16.12
C ASP A 316 -2.80 15.24 -17.53
N LYS A 317 -3.68 16.12 -18.01
CA LYS A 317 -3.57 16.75 -19.34
C LYS A 317 -2.30 17.59 -19.51
N ASP A 318 -1.72 18.11 -18.43
CA ASP A 318 -0.54 18.96 -18.44
C ASP A 318 0.74 18.15 -18.13
N GLY A 319 0.63 16.83 -17.99
CA GLY A 319 1.75 15.93 -17.74
C GLY A 319 2.17 15.85 -16.27
N ILE A 320 1.31 16.27 -15.33
CA ILE A 320 1.54 16.09 -13.89
C ILE A 320 1.26 14.64 -13.51
N LEU A 321 2.28 13.96 -12.98
CA LEU A 321 2.14 12.66 -12.35
C LEU A 321 1.42 12.82 -11.02
N TYR A 322 0.42 11.97 -10.76
CA TYR A 322 -0.32 11.94 -9.50
C TYR A 322 -0.56 10.49 -9.04
N SER A 323 -0.81 10.33 -7.74
CA SER A 323 -1.37 9.12 -7.12
C SER A 323 -2.62 9.50 -6.34
N ASN A 324 -3.71 8.74 -6.51
CA ASN A 324 -4.95 8.95 -5.78
C ASN A 324 -4.95 8.11 -4.50
N THR A 325 -4.67 8.77 -3.38
CA THR A 325 -4.60 8.13 -2.06
C THR A 325 -5.86 8.38 -1.21
N ALA A 326 -6.83 9.13 -1.73
CA ALA A 326 -8.10 9.43 -1.05
C ALA A 326 -8.93 8.16 -0.90
N TYR A 327 -9.33 7.83 0.33
CA TYR A 327 -9.94 6.54 0.68
C TYR A 327 -9.10 5.32 0.22
N GLY A 328 -7.77 5.49 0.06
CA GLY A 328 -6.87 4.46 -0.48
C GLY A 328 -6.68 3.25 0.43
N ASP A 329 -7.24 3.26 1.63
CA ASP A 329 -7.36 2.16 2.59
C ASP A 329 -8.81 1.68 2.76
N TYR A 330 -9.69 2.00 1.81
CA TYR A 330 -11.04 1.47 1.67
C TYR A 330 -11.18 0.64 0.39
N PRO A 331 -12.26 -0.14 0.23
CA PRO A 331 -12.46 -0.98 -0.95
C PRO A 331 -12.41 -0.18 -2.26
N THR A 332 -11.44 -0.52 -3.10
CA THR A 332 -11.11 0.12 -4.37
C THR A 332 -11.21 -0.90 -5.49
N PHE A 333 -11.74 -0.51 -6.65
CA PHE A 333 -11.89 -1.41 -7.79
C PHE A 333 -10.54 -1.84 -8.38
N LEU A 334 -10.46 -3.11 -8.79
CA LEU A 334 -9.33 -3.71 -9.49
C LEU A 334 -9.28 -3.27 -10.97
N PRO A 335 -8.12 -3.43 -11.66
CA PRO A 335 -7.97 -3.14 -13.09
C PRO A 335 -9.05 -3.74 -14.01
N SER A 336 -9.60 -4.91 -13.65
CA SER A 336 -10.64 -5.59 -14.43
C SER A 336 -11.91 -4.75 -14.61
N GLU A 337 -12.17 -3.80 -13.70
CA GLU A 337 -13.38 -2.97 -13.70
C GLU A 337 -13.22 -1.66 -14.50
N LYS A 338 -12.01 -1.36 -14.99
CA LYS A 338 -11.71 -0.22 -15.89
C LYS A 338 -12.27 1.11 -15.38
N LYS A 339 -12.06 1.38 -14.10
CA LYS A 339 -12.52 2.61 -13.44
C LYS A 339 -11.53 3.74 -13.66
N ASN A 340 -12.03 4.97 -13.73
CA ASN A 340 -11.17 6.14 -13.80
C ASN A 340 -10.47 6.34 -12.45
N HIS A 341 -9.15 6.57 -12.49
CA HIS A 341 -8.30 6.65 -11.31
C HIS A 341 -8.48 7.93 -10.49
N LEU A 342 -9.03 9.01 -11.07
CA LEU A 342 -9.38 10.25 -10.37
C LEU A 342 -10.80 10.23 -9.83
N ASN A 343 -11.73 9.58 -10.54
CA ASN A 343 -13.12 9.50 -10.15
C ASN A 343 -13.71 8.09 -10.39
N GLY A 344 -14.17 7.44 -9.32
CA GLY A 344 -14.93 6.18 -9.43
C GLY A 344 -14.13 4.90 -9.28
N ASN A 345 -12.85 4.98 -8.91
CA ASN A 345 -12.05 3.86 -8.39
C ASN A 345 -12.52 3.41 -6.99
N PHE A 346 -12.95 4.35 -6.13
CA PHE A 346 -13.52 4.03 -4.82
C PHE A 346 -14.92 3.40 -4.96
N SER A 347 -15.16 2.28 -4.28
CA SER A 347 -16.43 1.53 -4.33
C SER A 347 -17.64 2.27 -3.72
N GLY A 348 -17.39 3.26 -2.86
CA GLY A 348 -18.43 3.88 -2.04
C GLY A 348 -18.87 3.03 -0.83
N TRP A 349 -18.14 1.95 -0.51
CA TRP A 349 -18.41 1.13 0.68
C TRP A 349 -17.67 1.70 1.88
N MET A 350 -18.44 2.13 2.88
CA MET A 350 -17.92 2.81 4.06
C MET A 350 -17.65 1.83 5.19
N LEU A 351 -16.74 2.19 6.09
CA LEU A 351 -16.43 1.42 7.29
C LEU A 351 -17.58 1.49 8.29
N LEU A 352 -18.18 0.35 8.60
CA LEU A 352 -19.40 0.24 9.40
C LEU A 352 -19.15 0.20 10.90
N ASN A 353 -17.92 -0.05 11.36
CA ASN A 353 -17.63 -0.36 12.75
C ASN A 353 -16.51 0.45 13.39
N TYR A 354 -16.15 1.61 12.81
CA TYR A 354 -15.19 2.53 13.43
C TYR A 354 -15.59 2.87 14.87
N ASN A 355 -14.71 2.53 15.81
CA ASN A 355 -14.82 2.75 17.25
C ASN A 355 -16.14 2.26 17.88
N LYS A 356 -16.83 1.30 17.24
CA LYS A 356 -18.08 0.72 17.75
C LYS A 356 -17.81 -0.35 18.82
N PRO A 357 -18.82 -0.72 19.64
CA PRO A 357 -18.65 -1.74 20.67
C PRO A 357 -18.21 -3.09 20.09
N VAL A 358 -17.28 -3.73 20.79
CA VAL A 358 -16.83 -5.09 20.51
C VAL A 358 -16.91 -5.97 21.75
N GLN A 359 -17.12 -7.27 21.57
CA GLN A 359 -17.02 -8.28 22.61
C GLN A 359 -16.00 -9.32 22.17
N VAL A 360 -15.14 -9.76 23.09
CA VAL A 360 -14.07 -10.72 22.78
C VAL A 360 -14.11 -11.89 23.75
N SER A 361 -13.54 -13.02 23.33
CA SER A 361 -13.36 -14.19 24.19
C SER A 361 -12.40 -13.93 25.35
N SER A 362 -11.31 -13.21 25.08
CA SER A 362 -10.27 -12.90 26.05
C SER A 362 -9.41 -11.72 25.58
N SER A 363 -8.63 -11.13 26.49
CA SER A 363 -7.61 -10.13 26.14
C SER A 363 -6.29 -10.41 26.86
N LEU A 364 -5.20 -10.31 26.11
CA LEU A 364 -3.86 -10.16 26.65
C LEU A 364 -3.72 -8.75 27.25
N GLY A 365 -3.10 -8.62 28.42
CA GLY A 365 -2.97 -7.33 29.10
C GLY A 365 -2.30 -6.29 28.21
N GLY A 366 -2.83 -5.07 28.18
CA GLY A 366 -2.33 -3.98 27.32
C GLY A 366 -2.92 -3.93 25.90
N PHE A 367 -3.55 -5.00 25.43
CA PHE A 367 -4.10 -5.10 24.07
C PHE A 367 -5.63 -5.08 24.11
N GLN A 368 -6.21 -3.89 24.24
CA GLN A 368 -7.65 -3.71 24.49
C GLN A 368 -8.51 -4.09 23.27
N PRO A 369 -9.74 -4.61 23.47
CA PRO A 369 -10.61 -5.05 22.37
C PRO A 369 -10.85 -4.00 21.29
N ASN A 370 -11.08 -2.74 21.68
CA ASN A 370 -11.39 -1.66 20.75
C ASN A 370 -10.23 -1.25 19.84
N TYR A 371 -8.98 -1.68 20.12
CA TYR A 371 -7.86 -1.49 19.19
C TYR A 371 -8.04 -2.27 17.88
N ALA A 372 -8.92 -3.27 17.81
CA ALA A 372 -9.24 -3.93 16.54
C ALA A 372 -10.13 -3.08 15.61
N VAL A 373 -10.70 -1.97 16.07
CA VAL A 373 -11.70 -1.18 15.32
C VAL A 373 -11.49 0.34 15.44
N ASN A 374 -10.31 0.79 15.86
CA ASN A 374 -10.01 2.21 16.05
C ASN A 374 -9.37 2.90 14.83
N GLU A 375 -9.26 2.20 13.69
CA GLU A 375 -8.61 2.67 12.47
C GLU A 375 -7.16 3.13 12.65
N ASP A 376 -6.41 2.46 13.54
CA ASP A 376 -4.97 2.64 13.68
C ASP A 376 -4.24 1.28 13.63
N ILE A 377 -3.60 1.00 12.48
CA ILE A 377 -2.86 -0.25 12.24
C ILE A 377 -1.71 -0.46 13.22
N LYS A 378 -1.22 0.60 13.88
CA LYS A 378 -0.13 0.54 14.86
C LYS A 378 -0.59 0.03 16.23
N THR A 379 -1.90 -0.07 16.45
CA THR A 379 -2.49 -0.65 17.66
C THR A 379 -3.26 -1.92 17.33
N TYR A 380 -3.38 -2.84 18.29
CA TYR A 380 -4.13 -4.07 18.07
C TYR A 380 -4.70 -4.68 19.34
N TRP A 381 -5.80 -5.41 19.17
CA TRP A 381 -6.28 -6.34 20.19
C TRP A 381 -5.54 -7.67 20.03
N SER A 382 -5.27 -8.35 21.15
CA SER A 382 -4.81 -9.73 21.17
C SER A 382 -5.63 -10.54 22.17
N ALA A 383 -6.11 -11.70 21.76
CA ALA A 383 -6.57 -12.73 22.68
C ALA A 383 -5.42 -13.21 23.58
N LYS A 384 -5.75 -13.91 24.68
CA LYS A 384 -4.74 -14.54 25.55
C LYS A 384 -4.03 -15.72 24.86
N SER A 385 -4.66 -16.32 23.86
CA SER A 385 -4.13 -17.51 23.18
C SER A 385 -4.43 -17.50 21.68
N ALA A 386 -3.96 -18.54 20.99
CA ALA A 386 -4.33 -18.86 19.61
C ALA A 386 -5.31 -20.03 19.53
N ASN A 387 -5.93 -20.39 20.66
CA ASN A 387 -6.76 -21.58 20.74
C ASN A 387 -8.01 -21.45 19.86
N LYS A 388 -8.46 -22.58 19.33
CA LYS A 388 -9.74 -22.67 18.66
C LYS A 388 -10.85 -22.15 19.58
N GLY A 389 -11.69 -21.26 19.05
CA GLY A 389 -12.82 -20.66 19.77
C GLY A 389 -12.54 -19.28 20.36
N GLU A 390 -11.30 -18.77 20.33
CA GLU A 390 -11.07 -17.34 20.56
C GLU A 390 -11.84 -16.52 19.50
N TYR A 391 -12.49 -15.43 19.89
CA TYR A 391 -13.38 -14.69 19.00
C TYR A 391 -13.38 -13.19 19.26
N LEU A 392 -13.82 -12.44 18.24
CA LEU A 392 -14.24 -11.05 18.35
C LEU A 392 -15.61 -10.89 17.69
N ILE A 393 -16.53 -10.22 18.37
CA ILE A 393 -17.86 -9.82 17.89
C ILE A 393 -17.87 -8.30 17.79
N SER A 394 -18.22 -7.76 16.63
CA SER A 394 -18.46 -6.33 16.43
C SER A 394 -19.96 -6.06 16.34
N ASP A 395 -20.45 -5.10 17.14
CA ASP A 395 -21.80 -4.54 17.03
C ASP A 395 -21.77 -3.32 16.11
N LEU A 396 -22.45 -3.40 14.97
CA LEU A 396 -22.55 -2.29 14.02
C LEU A 396 -23.47 -1.15 14.53
N GLY A 397 -24.12 -1.32 15.69
CA GLY A 397 -25.06 -0.37 16.29
C GLY A 397 -26.46 -0.44 15.71
N GLU A 398 -26.56 -0.70 14.40
CA GLU A 398 -27.80 -0.89 13.67
C GLU A 398 -27.68 -2.05 12.67
N LYS A 399 -28.79 -2.42 12.04
CA LYS A 399 -28.76 -3.36 10.92
C LYS A 399 -28.27 -2.64 9.67
N SER A 400 -27.09 -3.00 9.18
CA SER A 400 -26.45 -2.39 8.02
C SER A 400 -26.34 -3.37 6.86
N THR A 401 -26.19 -2.85 5.64
CA THR A 401 -25.80 -3.66 4.48
C THR A 401 -24.29 -3.86 4.50
N ILE A 402 -23.84 -5.12 4.49
CA ILE A 402 -22.42 -5.50 4.49
C ILE A 402 -22.06 -5.99 3.08
N ASN A 403 -21.00 -5.42 2.52
CA ASN A 403 -20.49 -5.73 1.19
C ASN A 403 -19.16 -6.48 1.25
N ALA A 404 -18.29 -6.15 2.22
CA ALA A 404 -16.97 -6.76 2.34
C ALA A 404 -16.46 -6.73 3.77
N ILE A 405 -15.46 -7.57 4.06
CA ILE A 405 -14.76 -7.63 5.34
C ILE A 405 -13.26 -7.69 5.07
N GLN A 406 -12.47 -6.90 5.79
CA GLN A 406 -11.00 -7.04 5.84
C GLN A 406 -10.58 -7.46 7.25
N ILE A 407 -9.73 -8.48 7.33
CA ILE A 407 -9.12 -8.96 8.56
C ILE A 407 -7.62 -8.64 8.49
N ASN A 408 -7.17 -7.70 9.30
CA ASN A 408 -5.77 -7.34 9.45
C ASN A 408 -5.26 -7.94 10.76
N TYR A 409 -4.39 -8.94 10.65
CA TYR A 409 -3.79 -9.61 11.79
C TYR A 409 -2.58 -8.83 12.30
N ALA A 410 -2.43 -8.81 13.62
CA ALA A 410 -1.21 -8.34 14.26
C ALA A 410 -0.33 -9.54 14.63
N ASP A 411 0.98 -9.41 14.47
CA ASP A 411 1.91 -10.46 14.86
C ASP A 411 2.13 -10.39 16.37
N GLN A 412 1.37 -11.10 17.21
CA GLN A 412 1.66 -11.19 18.65
C GLN A 412 2.30 -12.55 18.99
N ASP A 413 3.42 -12.54 19.71
CA ASP A 413 4.18 -13.75 20.10
C ASP A 413 4.48 -14.71 18.95
N VAL A 414 4.71 -14.16 17.76
CA VAL A 414 5.19 -14.92 16.61
C VAL A 414 6.58 -15.50 16.91
N GLU A 415 6.85 -16.71 16.44
CA GLU A 415 8.13 -17.39 16.65
C GLU A 415 9.00 -17.45 15.38
N LEU A 416 8.43 -17.13 14.22
CA LEU A 416 9.06 -17.26 12.91
C LEU A 416 9.94 -16.05 12.55
N MET A 417 10.98 -16.32 11.76
CA MET A 417 11.85 -15.32 11.11
C MET A 417 12.08 -15.74 9.66
N GLY A 418 12.18 -14.77 8.74
CA GLY A 418 12.26 -15.03 7.31
C GLY A 418 10.99 -15.63 6.71
N LYS A 419 11.09 -16.13 5.48
CA LYS A 419 9.97 -16.79 4.79
C LYS A 419 9.90 -18.28 5.20
N PRO A 420 8.81 -18.75 5.83
CA PRO A 420 8.65 -20.17 6.12
C PRO A 420 8.43 -20.96 4.82
N ALA A 421 9.03 -22.15 4.72
CA ALA A 421 8.88 -23.02 3.55
C ALA A 421 7.43 -23.55 3.37
N THR A 422 6.72 -23.70 4.49
CA THR A 422 5.32 -24.13 4.53
C THR A 422 4.57 -23.36 5.61
N THR A 423 3.27 -23.18 5.42
CA THR A 423 2.38 -22.57 6.41
C THR A 423 1.17 -23.46 6.67
N THR A 424 0.64 -23.41 7.89
CA THR A 424 -0.65 -24.04 8.19
C THR A 424 -1.83 -23.14 7.85
N GLY A 425 -1.57 -21.89 7.47
CA GLY A 425 -2.55 -20.86 7.12
C GLY A 425 -3.30 -20.27 8.30
N HIS A 426 -4.02 -19.17 8.04
CA HIS A 426 -5.01 -18.60 8.95
C HIS A 426 -6.35 -19.30 8.75
N LYS A 427 -6.88 -19.96 9.77
CA LYS A 427 -8.18 -20.65 9.72
C LYS A 427 -9.15 -19.98 10.67
N TYR A 428 -10.30 -19.58 10.15
CA TYR A 428 -11.33 -18.89 10.92
C TYR A 428 -12.71 -19.14 10.30
N ILE A 429 -13.75 -18.79 11.06
CA ILE A 429 -15.13 -18.73 10.54
C ILE A 429 -15.68 -17.36 10.86
N LEU A 430 -16.25 -16.70 9.85
CA LEU A 430 -17.03 -15.48 10.02
C LEU A 430 -18.50 -15.85 10.15
N TYR A 431 -19.18 -15.22 11.10
CA TYR A 431 -20.61 -15.32 11.32
C TYR A 431 -21.26 -13.95 11.30
N TYR A 432 -22.56 -13.94 11.06
CA TYR A 432 -23.39 -12.74 11.21
C TYR A 432 -24.66 -13.04 12.01
N SER A 433 -25.21 -12.01 12.64
CA SER A 433 -26.44 -12.10 13.42
C SER A 433 -27.19 -10.76 13.45
N ASP A 434 -28.51 -10.82 13.59
CA ASP A 434 -29.34 -9.65 13.89
C ASP A 434 -29.46 -9.38 15.40
N ASN A 435 -29.13 -10.36 16.26
CA ASN A 435 -29.44 -10.32 17.70
C ASN A 435 -28.32 -10.85 18.63
N ALA A 436 -27.12 -11.12 18.08
CA ALA A 436 -25.96 -11.70 18.77
C ALA A 436 -26.19 -13.08 19.44
N LYS A 437 -27.33 -13.73 19.20
CA LYS A 437 -27.69 -15.05 19.74
C LYS A 437 -27.79 -16.11 18.65
N ASN A 438 -28.50 -15.79 17.57
CA ASN A 438 -28.69 -16.68 16.43
C ASN A 438 -27.66 -16.33 15.35
N TRP A 439 -26.65 -17.18 15.20
CA TRP A 439 -25.54 -16.96 14.29
C TRP A 439 -25.70 -17.77 13.01
N LYS A 440 -25.45 -17.12 11.87
CA LYS A 440 -25.35 -17.76 10.55
C LYS A 440 -23.92 -17.65 10.07
N ILE A 441 -23.40 -18.69 9.42
CA ILE A 441 -22.08 -18.65 8.79
C ILE A 441 -22.13 -17.67 7.63
N LEU A 442 -21.19 -16.72 7.63
CA LEU A 442 -20.96 -15.78 6.54
C LEU A 442 -19.89 -16.32 5.57
N VAL A 443 -18.74 -16.71 6.13
CA VAL A 443 -17.61 -17.27 5.38
C VAL A 443 -16.95 -18.33 6.25
N ASP A 444 -16.69 -19.51 5.69
CA ASP A 444 -15.96 -20.59 6.36
C ASP A 444 -14.58 -20.76 5.72
N LYS A 445 -13.53 -20.32 6.43
CA LYS A 445 -12.12 -20.57 6.11
C LYS A 445 -11.49 -21.55 7.11
N SER A 446 -12.26 -22.41 7.76
CA SER A 446 -11.76 -23.41 8.72
C SER A 446 -10.81 -24.44 8.11
N LYS A 447 -10.81 -24.58 6.77
CA LYS A 447 -9.90 -25.44 6.00
C LYS A 447 -8.86 -24.67 5.19
N ASN A 448 -8.75 -23.35 5.36
CA ASN A 448 -7.78 -22.55 4.63
C ASN A 448 -6.35 -22.98 4.98
N THR A 449 -5.50 -23.05 3.95
CA THR A 449 -4.08 -23.39 4.08
C THR A 449 -3.18 -22.24 3.64
N LYS A 450 -3.74 -21.11 3.20
CA LYS A 450 -2.99 -19.92 2.80
C LYS A 450 -2.69 -19.03 4.00
N ASP A 451 -1.52 -18.41 3.99
CA ASP A 451 -1.23 -17.29 4.87
C ASP A 451 -1.85 -16.01 4.30
N VAL A 452 -2.70 -15.33 5.07
CA VAL A 452 -3.55 -14.20 4.64
C VAL A 452 -3.58 -13.11 5.72
N PRO A 453 -2.46 -12.44 6.00
CA PRO A 453 -2.34 -11.48 7.11
C PRO A 453 -3.21 -10.22 6.94
N HIS A 454 -3.70 -9.93 5.73
CA HIS A 454 -4.59 -8.79 5.43
C HIS A 454 -5.81 -9.23 4.62
N ASP A 455 -6.43 -10.36 5.00
CA ASP A 455 -7.49 -11.04 4.26
C ASP A 455 -8.69 -10.13 3.95
N TYR A 456 -8.81 -9.69 2.70
CA TYR A 456 -9.93 -8.92 2.18
C TYR A 456 -10.90 -9.84 1.44
N ILE A 457 -12.18 -9.74 1.79
CA ILE A 457 -13.22 -10.64 1.29
C ILE A 457 -14.39 -9.78 0.80
N GLU A 458 -14.54 -9.69 -0.52
CA GLU A 458 -15.76 -9.17 -1.15
C GLU A 458 -16.86 -10.25 -1.10
N LEU A 459 -18.03 -9.92 -0.57
CA LEU A 459 -19.15 -10.84 -0.54
C LEU A 459 -19.79 -10.93 -1.92
N GLN A 460 -20.01 -12.15 -2.41
CA GLN A 460 -20.69 -12.40 -3.70
C GLN A 460 -22.08 -11.73 -3.76
N LYS A 461 -22.76 -11.65 -2.62
CA LYS A 461 -24.01 -10.92 -2.45
C LYS A 461 -23.95 -10.16 -1.12
N PRO A 462 -24.32 -8.86 -1.10
CA PRO A 462 -24.42 -8.14 0.15
C PRO A 462 -25.43 -8.80 1.07
N ILE A 463 -25.16 -8.76 2.37
CA ILE A 463 -26.08 -9.23 3.42
C ILE A 463 -26.52 -8.07 4.30
N GLN A 464 -27.58 -8.26 5.07
CA GLN A 464 -27.95 -7.34 6.13
C GLN A 464 -27.80 -8.01 7.49
N ALA A 465 -27.10 -7.35 8.40
CA ALA A 465 -26.88 -7.82 9.77
C ALA A 465 -26.54 -6.66 10.70
N ARG A 466 -26.64 -6.87 12.01
CA ARG A 466 -26.15 -5.94 13.03
C ARG A 466 -24.83 -6.39 13.67
N TYR A 467 -24.62 -7.69 13.78
CA TYR A 467 -23.44 -8.25 14.44
C TYR A 467 -22.65 -9.08 13.45
N VAL A 468 -21.32 -8.95 13.51
CA VAL A 468 -20.38 -9.81 12.78
C VAL A 468 -19.38 -10.38 13.78
N LYS A 469 -19.16 -11.69 13.72
CA LYS A 469 -18.22 -12.41 14.59
C LYS A 469 -17.15 -13.06 13.74
N ILE A 470 -15.89 -12.92 14.14
CA ILE A 470 -14.80 -13.79 13.71
C ILE A 470 -14.46 -14.77 14.83
N GLU A 471 -14.38 -16.05 14.50
CA GLU A 471 -13.90 -17.12 15.38
C GLU A 471 -12.61 -17.70 14.84
N ASN A 472 -11.56 -17.65 15.65
CA ASN A 472 -10.29 -18.29 15.37
C ASN A 472 -10.44 -19.81 15.45
N ILE A 473 -9.96 -20.50 14.42
CA ILE A 473 -9.81 -21.95 14.41
C ILE A 473 -8.33 -22.32 14.59
N GLN A 474 -7.43 -21.62 13.89
CA GLN A 474 -6.00 -21.83 13.97
C GLN A 474 -5.24 -20.63 13.39
N MET A 475 -4.21 -20.18 14.10
CA MET A 475 -3.19 -19.25 13.59
C MET A 475 -2.01 -20.02 12.98
N PRO A 476 -1.31 -19.47 11.96
CA PRO A 476 -0.08 -20.08 11.46
C PRO A 476 1.06 -20.05 12.47
N THR A 477 1.07 -19.06 13.36
CA THR A 477 2.00 -18.88 14.49
C THR A 477 1.46 -17.75 15.36
N GLY A 478 1.95 -17.62 16.59
CA GLY A 478 1.59 -16.52 17.49
C GLY A 478 0.14 -16.58 17.97
N LYS A 479 -0.31 -15.53 18.65
CA LYS A 479 -1.67 -15.41 19.21
C LYS A 479 -2.68 -14.93 18.17
N PHE A 480 -3.96 -15.14 18.46
CA PHE A 480 -5.03 -14.52 17.68
C PHE A 480 -5.11 -13.02 18.03
N ALA A 481 -4.58 -12.17 17.15
CA ALA A 481 -4.50 -10.74 17.34
C ALA A 481 -4.87 -9.99 16.06
N LEU A 482 -5.60 -8.88 16.20
CA LEU A 482 -6.16 -8.10 15.09
C LEU A 482 -5.85 -6.62 15.29
N CYS A 483 -5.14 -6.02 14.33
CA CYS A 483 -5.00 -4.56 14.21
C CYS A 483 -6.14 -3.92 13.42
N GLY A 484 -6.98 -4.72 12.76
CA GLY A 484 -8.17 -4.21 12.08
C GLY A 484 -9.15 -5.31 11.73
N PHE A 485 -10.32 -5.32 12.37
CA PHE A 485 -11.48 -6.09 11.95
C PHE A 485 -12.47 -5.14 11.28
N ARG A 486 -12.29 -4.92 9.98
CA ARG A 486 -12.91 -3.80 9.25
C ARG A 486 -14.08 -4.34 8.42
N ILE A 487 -15.28 -3.84 8.67
CA ILE A 487 -16.51 -4.29 8.01
C ILE A 487 -17.00 -3.16 7.10
N PHE A 488 -17.13 -3.41 5.80
CA PHE A 488 -17.46 -2.40 4.81
C PHE A 488 -18.85 -2.60 4.23
N GLY A 489 -19.55 -1.49 3.99
CA GLY A 489 -20.85 -1.49 3.32
C GLY A 489 -21.56 -0.15 3.46
N LYS A 490 -22.86 -0.19 3.76
CA LYS A 490 -23.69 1.01 3.96
C LYS A 490 -24.65 0.84 5.14
N GLY A 491 -24.69 1.82 6.03
CA GLY A 491 -25.72 1.94 7.06
C GLY A 491 -27.09 2.34 6.49
N SER A 492 -28.04 2.58 7.40
CA SER A 492 -29.44 2.91 7.08
C SER A 492 -29.79 4.39 7.28
N GLY A 493 -28.84 5.18 7.78
CA GLY A 493 -29.00 6.60 8.07
C GLY A 493 -28.62 7.52 6.90
N ILE A 494 -28.28 8.76 7.26
CA ILE A 494 -27.89 9.80 6.30
C ILE A 494 -26.37 10.02 6.31
N SER A 495 -25.82 10.42 5.16
CA SER A 495 -24.45 10.91 5.08
C SER A 495 -24.31 12.25 5.83
N PRO A 496 -23.10 12.63 6.28
CA PRO A 496 -22.88 13.90 6.97
C PRO A 496 -23.25 15.11 6.13
N GLY A 497 -23.57 16.22 6.79
CA GLY A 497 -23.76 17.51 6.12
C GLY A 497 -22.46 18.13 5.61
N ILE A 498 -22.59 19.33 5.03
CA ILE A 498 -21.41 20.15 4.68
C ILE A 498 -20.63 20.54 5.94
N VAL A 499 -19.30 20.48 5.86
CA VAL A 499 -18.44 20.94 6.95
C VAL A 499 -18.52 22.46 7.07
N ASN A 500 -18.76 22.96 8.27
CA ASN A 500 -18.85 24.39 8.55
C ASN A 500 -17.57 24.92 9.18
N ASN A 501 -17.29 26.20 8.96
CA ASN A 501 -16.16 26.92 9.57
C ASN A 501 -14.79 26.26 9.32
N PHE A 502 -14.58 25.68 8.14
CA PHE A 502 -13.27 25.16 7.75
C PHE A 502 -12.28 26.30 7.50
N VAL A 503 -11.22 26.32 8.31
CA VAL A 503 -10.17 27.35 8.29
C VAL A 503 -8.81 26.68 8.15
N PRO A 504 -8.12 26.88 7.02
CA PRO A 504 -6.68 26.63 6.90
C PRO A 504 -5.90 27.86 7.40
N LEU A 505 -5.34 27.78 8.61
CA LEU A 505 -4.53 28.85 9.19
C LEU A 505 -3.06 28.65 8.82
N ARG A 506 -2.55 29.53 7.96
CA ARG A 506 -1.15 29.56 7.49
C ARG A 506 -0.58 30.96 7.66
N THR A 507 0.74 31.06 7.83
CA THR A 507 1.42 32.35 7.94
C THR A 507 1.48 33.03 6.57
N GLU A 508 1.08 34.30 6.48
CA GLU A 508 1.20 35.09 5.24
C GLU A 508 2.68 35.27 4.79
N PRO A 509 2.98 35.35 3.49
CA PRO A 509 4.34 35.50 2.95
C PRO A 509 5.17 36.64 3.57
N LYS A 510 4.52 37.73 3.99
CA LYS A 510 5.18 38.94 4.52
C LYS A 510 5.43 38.89 6.03
N LYS A 511 4.91 37.88 6.73
CA LYS A 511 5.04 37.73 8.18
C LYS A 511 6.10 36.67 8.50
N LYS A 512 6.88 36.91 9.56
CA LYS A 512 7.81 35.90 10.07
C LYS A 512 7.02 34.71 10.61
N GLY A 513 7.27 33.52 10.07
CA GLY A 513 6.71 32.27 10.54
C GLY A 513 7.10 31.10 9.65
N GLU A 514 6.55 29.93 9.93
CA GLU A 514 6.81 28.69 9.21
C GLU A 514 5.69 28.44 8.20
N ARG A 515 5.96 28.69 6.91
CA ARG A 515 4.96 28.56 5.82
C ARG A 515 4.82 27.14 5.27
N ARG A 516 5.70 26.22 5.64
CA ARG A 516 5.54 24.79 5.34
C ARG A 516 4.45 24.14 6.21
N ASN A 517 3.96 24.87 7.23
CA ASN A 517 2.95 24.41 8.18
C ASN A 517 1.60 25.12 7.94
N VAL A 518 0.52 24.38 8.11
CA VAL A 518 -0.86 24.87 8.16
C VAL A 518 -1.62 24.16 9.26
N TRP A 519 -2.37 24.92 10.06
CA TRP A 519 -3.30 24.37 11.04
C TRP A 519 -4.71 24.42 10.48
N PHE A 520 -5.30 23.26 10.27
CA PHE A 520 -6.71 23.14 9.91
C PHE A 520 -7.57 23.07 11.15
N LYS A 521 -8.64 23.87 11.19
CA LYS A 521 -9.69 23.79 12.20
C LYS A 521 -11.06 23.86 11.54
N TRP A 522 -12.02 23.10 12.05
CA TRP A 522 -13.41 23.16 11.59
C TRP A 522 -14.40 22.88 12.72
N GLN A 523 -15.67 23.20 12.46
CA GLN A 523 -16.75 22.82 13.34
C GLN A 523 -17.00 21.31 13.21
N GLN A 524 -17.04 20.61 14.35
CA GLN A 524 -17.40 19.19 14.37
C GLN A 524 -18.80 19.00 13.76
N GLU A 525 -18.88 18.20 12.69
CA GLU A 525 -20.13 17.71 12.13
C GLU A 525 -20.62 16.53 13.01
N PRO A 526 -21.86 16.57 13.54
CA PRO A 526 -22.32 15.60 14.54
C PRO A 526 -22.46 14.15 14.05
N ASN A 527 -22.69 13.95 12.75
CA ASN A 527 -22.86 12.64 12.13
C ASN A 527 -21.57 12.09 11.51
N ALA A 528 -20.45 12.82 11.59
CA ALA A 528 -19.19 12.44 10.96
C ALA A 528 -18.37 11.48 11.83
N ASP A 529 -17.94 10.37 11.23
CA ASP A 529 -16.90 9.50 11.80
C ASP A 529 -15.51 10.09 11.54
N GLY A 530 -15.34 10.76 10.40
CA GLY A 530 -14.10 11.39 9.99
C GLY A 530 -14.28 12.36 8.83
N TYR A 531 -13.15 12.86 8.34
CA TYR A 531 -13.06 13.87 7.30
C TYR A 531 -11.94 13.52 6.33
N VAL A 532 -12.10 13.92 5.06
CA VAL A 532 -10.99 13.94 4.09
C VAL A 532 -10.72 15.38 3.70
N ILE A 533 -9.50 15.84 3.98
CA ILE A 533 -8.99 17.15 3.55
C ILE A 533 -8.23 16.93 2.24
N TYR A 534 -8.64 17.62 1.18
CA TYR A 534 -7.96 17.66 -0.10
C TYR A 534 -7.09 18.89 -0.20
N PHE A 535 -5.93 18.77 -0.84
CA PHE A 535 -5.03 19.89 -1.08
C PHE A 535 -4.36 19.82 -2.46
N GLY A 536 -4.00 20.98 -2.98
CA GLY A 536 -3.33 21.13 -4.26
C GLY A 536 -2.81 22.55 -4.46
N LYS A 537 -1.96 22.75 -5.48
CA LYS A 537 -1.41 24.07 -5.82
C LYS A 537 -2.22 24.83 -6.87
N SER A 538 -3.28 24.20 -7.39
CA SER A 538 -4.29 24.86 -8.22
C SER A 538 -5.68 24.26 -7.95
N PRO A 539 -6.77 25.01 -8.20
CA PRO A 539 -8.14 24.55 -7.99
C PRO A 539 -8.52 23.26 -8.73
N ASP A 540 -7.92 23.03 -9.89
CA ASP A 540 -8.20 21.89 -10.77
C ASP A 540 -7.29 20.67 -10.52
N LYS A 541 -6.32 20.77 -9.58
CA LYS A 541 -5.29 19.74 -9.32
C LYS A 541 -5.21 19.38 -7.83
N MET A 542 -6.36 19.01 -7.27
CA MET A 542 -6.52 18.63 -5.86
C MET A 542 -6.19 17.14 -5.63
N TYR A 543 -4.97 16.74 -5.94
CA TYR A 543 -4.54 15.33 -5.87
C TYR A 543 -4.12 14.89 -4.46
N GLY A 544 -3.69 15.82 -3.61
CA GLY A 544 -3.31 15.51 -2.23
C GLY A 544 -4.52 15.25 -1.35
N SER A 545 -4.41 14.29 -0.42
CA SER A 545 -5.49 13.98 0.53
C SER A 545 -4.98 13.59 1.93
N ILE A 546 -5.76 13.92 2.96
CA ILE A 546 -5.50 13.60 4.37
C ILE A 546 -6.80 13.10 5.00
N MET A 547 -6.84 11.84 5.44
CA MET A 547 -7.97 11.28 6.16
C MET A 547 -7.78 11.43 7.67
N VAL A 548 -8.77 12.01 8.36
CA VAL A 548 -8.74 12.33 9.79
C VAL A 548 -9.98 11.77 10.47
N TYR A 549 -9.81 10.94 11.50
CA TYR A 549 -10.90 10.36 12.28
C TYR A 549 -11.04 11.01 13.66
N GLY A 550 -12.29 11.18 14.13
CA GLY A 550 -12.58 11.57 15.52
C GLY A 550 -11.96 12.89 16.01
N LYS A 551 -11.51 13.75 15.10
CA LYS A 551 -10.91 15.06 15.38
C LYS A 551 -11.56 16.13 14.51
N ASN A 552 -11.53 17.37 14.98
CA ASN A 552 -11.96 18.54 14.22
C ASN A 552 -10.80 19.50 13.90
N GLU A 553 -9.57 19.00 13.98
CA GLU A 553 -8.36 19.74 13.66
C GLU A 553 -7.28 18.82 13.12
N TYR A 554 -6.34 19.40 12.36
CA TYR A 554 -5.16 18.69 11.89
C TYR A 554 -4.02 19.69 11.66
N TYR A 555 -2.81 19.35 12.12
CA TYR A 555 -1.61 20.17 11.91
C TYR A 555 -0.78 19.54 10.79
N PHE A 556 -0.74 20.18 9.62
CA PHE A 556 -0.07 19.66 8.45
C PHE A 556 1.20 20.45 8.15
N ASN A 557 2.32 19.73 8.02
CA ASN A 557 3.66 20.30 7.88
C ASN A 557 4.32 19.96 6.53
N GLY A 558 3.55 19.43 5.59
CA GLY A 558 4.04 18.97 4.30
C GLY A 558 3.91 19.96 3.15
N LEU A 559 3.61 21.24 3.42
CA LEU A 559 3.46 22.24 2.35
C LEU A 559 4.81 22.79 1.88
N ASP A 560 4.87 23.25 0.64
CA ASP A 560 5.99 24.01 0.11
C ASP A 560 5.90 25.45 0.61
N LYS A 561 7.04 26.01 1.03
CA LYS A 561 7.13 27.31 1.70
C LYS A 561 6.67 28.45 0.82
N SER A 562 7.00 28.43 -0.46
CA SER A 562 6.81 29.55 -1.38
C SER A 562 5.43 29.54 -2.04
N ASP A 563 4.85 28.36 -2.24
CA ASP A 563 3.65 28.19 -3.05
C ASP A 563 2.34 28.53 -2.33
N ASP A 564 1.36 28.97 -3.11
CA ASP A 564 -0.05 29.05 -2.72
C ASP A 564 -0.68 27.66 -2.71
N TYR A 565 -1.59 27.42 -1.78
CA TYR A 565 -2.34 26.16 -1.70
C TYR A 565 -3.85 26.39 -1.69
N TYR A 566 -4.56 25.40 -2.20
CA TYR A 566 -6.01 25.32 -2.19
C TYR A 566 -6.41 24.11 -1.36
N PHE A 567 -7.47 24.28 -0.57
CA PHE A 567 -7.97 23.27 0.35
C PHE A 567 -9.49 23.09 0.22
N GLN A 568 -9.93 21.85 0.34
CA GLN A 568 -11.33 21.47 0.53
C GLN A 568 -11.43 20.38 1.57
N ILE A 569 -12.57 20.27 2.24
CA ILE A 569 -12.83 19.19 3.19
C ILE A 569 -14.22 18.61 2.93
N GLU A 570 -14.36 17.31 3.11
CA GLU A 570 -15.65 16.62 3.18
C GLU A 570 -15.70 15.77 4.46
N ALA A 571 -16.88 15.67 5.06
CA ALA A 571 -17.14 14.74 6.15
C ALA A 571 -17.63 13.40 5.60
N PHE A 572 -17.33 12.32 6.29
CA PHE A 572 -17.86 10.99 5.96
C PHE A 572 -18.29 10.23 7.21
N ASN A 573 -19.18 9.26 7.01
CA ASN A 573 -19.57 8.28 8.02
C ASN A 573 -19.90 6.93 7.37
N TYR A 574 -20.32 5.96 8.18
CA TYR A 574 -20.75 4.64 7.71
C TYR A 574 -21.98 4.62 6.77
N ASN A 575 -22.67 5.75 6.54
CA ASN A 575 -23.76 5.90 5.57
C ASN A 575 -23.31 6.52 4.24
N GLY A 576 -22.14 7.20 4.20
CA GLY A 576 -21.60 7.78 2.98
C GLY A 576 -20.74 9.02 3.21
N ILE A 577 -20.49 9.76 2.13
CA ILE A 577 -19.66 10.96 2.08
C ILE A 577 -20.58 12.17 1.87
N GLY A 578 -20.40 13.20 2.69
CA GLY A 578 -21.08 14.48 2.57
C GLY A 578 -20.52 15.36 1.45
N PRO A 579 -21.13 16.52 1.17
CA PRO A 579 -20.62 17.44 0.18
C PRO A 579 -19.27 18.05 0.59
N ARG A 580 -18.39 18.28 -0.39
CA ARG A 580 -17.17 19.09 -0.20
C ARG A 580 -17.52 20.54 0.09
N THR A 581 -16.72 21.18 0.94
CA THR A 581 -16.80 22.62 1.15
C THR A 581 -16.44 23.41 -0.11
N GLU A 582 -16.81 24.68 -0.13
CA GLU A 582 -16.14 25.64 -1.00
C GLU A 582 -14.63 25.61 -0.80
N MET A 583 -13.92 25.90 -1.87
CA MET A 583 -12.47 25.93 -1.87
C MET A 583 -11.93 27.11 -1.06
N LYS A 584 -10.93 26.83 -0.22
CA LYS A 584 -10.18 27.85 0.53
C LYS A 584 -8.79 27.97 -0.04
N LYS A 585 -8.42 29.18 -0.49
CA LYS A 585 -7.05 29.52 -0.84
C LYS A 585 -6.30 29.91 0.44
N SER A 586 -5.07 29.43 0.57
CA SER A 586 -4.11 29.89 1.55
C SER A 586 -2.83 30.32 0.84
N GLU A 587 -2.57 31.62 0.88
CA GLU A 587 -1.33 32.24 0.40
C GLU A 587 -0.23 32.12 1.44
#